data_AF-A0A396U3R8-F1
#
_entry.id   AF-A0A396U3R8-F1
#
_cell.length_a   1.000
_cell.length_b   1.000
_cell.length_c   1.000
_cell.angle_alpha   90.00
_cell.angle_beta   90.00
_cell.angle_gamma   90.00
#
_symmetry.space_group_name_H-M   'P 1'
#
loop_
_entity.id
_entity.type
_entity.pdbx_description
1 polymer ?
#
loop_
_entity_poly.entity_id
_entity_poly.type
_entity_poly.pdbx_seq_one_letter_code
_entity_poly.pdbx_strand_id
1 'polypeptide(L)'
;MTNKNNDEAVNLTQQNEELNSAHDQVSSIDDAWAELSQDWQAQPTPKTDIQALLKQTRRRTFGAKLCFALNVIATLSLIGVFIYGVFDNQLGDPFNTYIGFGALLSVFFVSFEIKIRAATWRQLCDSPDKAIENAVIACKSSMNYMRMTKYSFIPFLILVNWFIFALEETTEKSIIPPLIFVNSFMLAMFVLFEYLHRKRKKQYQQLLLLLSE
;
A
#
# COMPACT_ATOMS: atom_id res chain seq x y z
N MET A 1 48.13 14.59 78.76
CA MET A 1 46.89 15.09 78.13
C MET A 1 47.07 15.18 76.61
N THR A 2 47.34 14.08 75.92
CA THR A 2 47.69 14.09 74.48
C THR A 2 46.94 13.05 73.64
N ASN A 3 46.16 12.16 74.25
CA ASN A 3 45.52 11.06 73.50
C ASN A 3 44.16 11.45 72.90
N LYS A 4 43.41 12.35 73.54
CA LYS A 4 42.04 12.69 73.13
C LYS A 4 41.97 13.46 71.79
N ASN A 5 42.99 14.26 71.49
CA ASN A 5 43.04 15.06 70.27
C ASN A 5 43.39 14.22 69.03
N ASN A 6 44.07 13.09 69.22
CA ASN A 6 44.42 12.18 68.12
C ASN A 6 43.20 11.33 67.72
N ASP A 7 42.42 10.86 68.70
CA ASP A 7 41.22 10.07 68.45
C ASP A 7 40.13 10.91 67.74
N GLU A 8 39.96 12.19 68.09
CA GLU A 8 39.06 13.10 67.38
C GLU A 8 39.53 13.41 65.95
N ALA A 9 40.84 13.58 65.72
CA ALA A 9 41.39 13.81 64.39
C ALA A 9 41.24 12.58 63.47
N VAL A 10 41.43 11.37 64.00
CA VAL A 10 41.23 10.12 63.25
C VAL A 10 39.76 9.92 62.89
N ASN A 11 38.84 10.22 63.81
CA ASN A 11 37.39 10.08 63.60
C ASN A 11 36.86 11.11 62.57
N LEU A 12 37.35 12.35 62.61
CA LEU A 12 37.05 13.38 61.60
C LEU A 12 37.60 13.02 60.21
N THR A 13 38.75 12.34 60.16
CA THR A 13 39.35 11.90 58.88
C THR A 13 38.55 10.74 58.28
N GLN A 14 38.17 9.74 59.09
CA GLN A 14 37.30 8.64 58.65
C GLN A 14 35.92 9.13 58.21
N GLN A 15 35.32 10.08 58.93
CA GLN A 15 34.01 10.63 58.58
C GLN A 15 34.08 11.42 57.25
N ASN A 16 35.17 12.13 56.99
CA ASN A 16 35.38 12.81 55.70
C ASN A 16 35.65 11.83 54.56
N GLU A 17 36.37 10.73 54.79
CA GLU A 17 36.57 9.67 53.79
C GLU A 17 35.27 8.95 53.44
N GLU A 18 34.41 8.65 54.43
CA GLU A 18 33.08 8.09 54.21
C GLU A 18 32.15 9.07 53.47
N LEU A 19 32.19 10.36 53.82
CA LEU A 19 31.41 11.39 53.15
C LEU A 19 31.86 11.59 51.69
N ASN A 20 33.17 11.57 51.44
CA ASN A 20 33.72 11.67 50.09
C ASN A 20 33.41 10.41 49.27
N SER A 21 33.50 9.21 49.86
CA SER A 21 33.12 7.96 49.18
C SER A 21 31.62 7.91 48.86
N ALA A 22 30.77 8.42 49.76
CA ALA A 22 29.34 8.55 49.50
C ALA A 22 29.04 9.60 48.41
N HIS A 23 29.78 10.71 48.40
CA HIS A 23 29.68 11.74 47.36
C HIS A 23 30.13 11.21 45.99
N ASP A 24 31.22 10.43 45.93
CA ASP A 24 31.73 9.78 44.71
C ASP A 24 30.79 8.68 44.19
N GLN A 25 30.08 7.98 45.09
CA GLN A 25 29.05 7.02 44.69
C GLN A 25 27.80 7.70 44.14
N VAL A 26 27.39 8.84 44.71
CA VAL A 26 26.24 9.61 44.20
C VAL A 26 26.59 10.28 42.86
N SER A 27 27.79 10.84 42.72
CA SER A 27 28.23 11.45 41.47
C SER A 27 28.36 10.40 40.35
N SER A 28 28.88 9.21 40.64
CA SER A 28 28.95 8.12 39.65
C SER A 28 27.58 7.56 39.25
N ILE A 29 26.59 7.57 40.15
CA ILE A 29 25.20 7.23 39.82
C ILE A 29 24.58 8.32 38.93
N ASP A 30 24.79 9.58 39.24
CA ASP A 30 24.29 10.70 38.43
C ASP A 30 24.90 10.71 37.03
N ASP A 31 26.20 10.40 36.91
CA ASP A 31 26.88 10.26 35.62
C ASP A 31 26.32 9.08 34.80
N ALA A 32 26.04 7.94 35.44
CA ALA A 32 25.43 6.79 34.78
C ALA A 32 23.99 7.07 34.31
N TRP A 33 23.21 7.81 35.10
CA TRP A 33 21.87 8.27 34.68
C TRP A 33 21.94 9.30 33.55
N ALA A 34 22.94 10.19 33.57
CA ALA A 34 23.16 11.15 32.50
C ALA A 34 23.49 10.43 31.18
N GLU A 35 24.38 9.43 31.21
CA GLU A 35 24.72 8.60 30.06
C GLU A 35 23.51 7.81 29.54
N LEU A 36 22.76 7.14 30.42
CA LEU A 36 21.52 6.43 30.05
C LEU A 36 20.46 7.37 29.46
N SER A 37 20.34 8.58 29.99
CA SER A 37 19.38 9.58 29.48
C SER A 37 19.79 10.11 28.11
N GLN A 38 21.09 10.30 27.88
CA GLN A 38 21.63 10.67 26.58
C GLN A 38 21.46 9.54 25.58
N ASP A 39 21.69 8.28 25.97
CA ASP A 39 21.47 7.12 25.12
C ASP A 39 19.97 6.95 24.78
N TRP A 40 19.08 7.18 25.75
CA TRP A 40 17.63 7.23 25.53
C TRP A 40 17.20 8.36 24.58
N GLN A 41 17.81 9.55 24.69
CA GLN A 41 17.51 10.68 23.81
C GLN A 41 18.17 10.55 22.42
N ALA A 42 19.29 9.84 22.32
CA ALA A 42 20.00 9.55 21.09
C ALA A 42 19.33 8.44 20.27
N GLN A 43 18.35 7.72 20.84
CA GLN A 43 17.59 6.75 20.08
C GLN A 43 16.96 7.42 18.86
N PRO A 44 17.12 6.84 17.66
CA PRO A 44 16.55 7.39 16.45
C PRO A 44 15.02 7.36 16.56
N THR A 45 14.42 8.49 16.90
CA THR A 45 12.97 8.62 16.84
C THR A 45 12.55 8.57 15.36
N PRO A 46 11.60 7.72 14.97
CA PRO A 46 11.14 7.67 13.59
C PRO A 46 10.59 9.05 13.22
N LYS A 47 11.28 9.76 12.31
CA LYS A 47 10.89 11.10 11.81
C LYS A 47 9.51 11.10 11.14
N THR A 48 9.00 9.92 10.80
CA THR A 48 7.69 9.71 10.19
C THR A 48 6.76 8.99 11.16
N ASP A 49 5.52 9.45 11.24
CA ASP A 49 4.46 8.80 12.02
C ASP A 49 4.18 7.38 11.48
N ILE A 50 4.80 6.39 12.12
CA ILE A 50 4.69 4.96 11.80
C ILE A 50 3.24 4.50 11.94
N GLN A 51 2.48 5.03 12.91
CA GLN A 51 1.09 4.65 13.12
C GLN A 51 0.20 5.17 11.98
N ALA A 52 0.43 6.40 11.53
CA ALA A 52 -0.26 6.94 10.36
C ALA A 52 0.07 6.14 9.08
N LEU A 53 1.32 5.73 8.88
CA LEU A 53 1.73 4.89 7.75
C LEU A 53 1.07 3.51 7.79
N LEU A 54 1.05 2.85 8.94
CA LEU A 54 0.37 1.56 9.12
C LEU A 54 -1.13 1.67 8.85
N LYS A 55 -1.80 2.68 9.44
CA LYS A 55 -3.24 2.92 9.22
C LYS A 55 -3.54 3.20 7.75
N GLN A 56 -2.70 3.99 7.09
CA GLN A 56 -2.85 4.28 5.67
C GLN A 56 -2.67 3.03 4.81
N THR A 57 -1.64 2.22 5.08
CA THR A 57 -1.37 0.97 4.38
C THR A 57 -2.51 -0.02 4.57
N ARG A 58 -3.00 -0.19 5.81
CA ARG A 58 -4.15 -1.04 6.12
C ARG A 58 -5.41 -0.62 5.37
N ARG A 59 -5.76 0.67 5.39
CA ARG A 59 -6.95 1.19 4.67
C ARG A 59 -6.84 0.93 3.17
N ARG A 60 -5.64 1.11 2.59
CA ARG A 60 -5.40 0.85 1.16
C ARG A 60 -5.49 -0.63 0.83
N THR A 61 -4.93 -1.49 1.66
CA THR A 61 -5.01 -2.94 1.50
C THR A 61 -6.46 -3.42 1.59
N PHE A 62 -7.26 -2.86 2.50
CA PHE A 62 -8.69 -3.16 2.57
C PHE A 62 -9.43 -2.71 1.30
N GLY A 63 -9.20 -1.48 0.83
CA GLY A 63 -9.78 -0.99 -0.43
C GLY A 63 -9.37 -1.85 -1.63
N ALA A 64 -8.13 -2.32 -1.69
CA ALA A 64 -7.67 -3.25 -2.72
C ALA A 64 -8.32 -4.63 -2.60
N LYS A 65 -8.53 -5.16 -1.39
CA LYS A 65 -9.25 -6.43 -1.20
C LYS A 65 -10.72 -6.31 -1.64
N LEU A 66 -11.37 -5.19 -1.31
CA LEU A 66 -12.76 -4.92 -1.72
C LEU A 66 -12.87 -4.80 -3.24
N CYS A 67 -11.98 -4.03 -3.88
CA CYS A 67 -11.93 -3.90 -5.34
C CYS A 67 -11.69 -5.26 -6.02
N PHE A 68 -10.79 -6.08 -5.47
CA PHE A 68 -10.58 -7.45 -5.95
C PHE A 68 -11.84 -8.30 -5.85
N ALA A 69 -12.53 -8.28 -4.70
CA ALA A 69 -13.77 -9.03 -4.50
C ALA A 69 -14.85 -8.61 -5.51
N LEU A 70 -14.99 -7.31 -5.78
CA LEU A 70 -15.92 -6.79 -6.78
C LEU A 70 -15.55 -7.26 -8.20
N ASN A 71 -14.28 -7.29 -8.57
CA ASN A 71 -13.85 -7.79 -9.89
C ASN A 71 -14.16 -9.29 -10.05
N VAL A 72 -14.01 -10.09 -9.00
CA VAL A 72 -14.38 -11.51 -9.00
C VAL A 72 -15.89 -11.67 -9.18
N ILE A 73 -16.70 -10.94 -8.41
CA ILE A 73 -18.17 -10.98 -8.51
C ILE A 73 -18.63 -10.55 -9.91
N ALA A 74 -18.05 -9.48 -10.45
CA ALA A 74 -18.37 -9.00 -11.80
C ALA A 74 -18.03 -10.06 -12.86
N THR A 75 -16.89 -10.72 -12.74
CA THR A 75 -16.49 -11.80 -13.66
C THR A 75 -17.46 -12.98 -13.61
N LEU A 76 -17.84 -13.42 -12.40
CA LEU A 76 -18.84 -14.49 -12.23
C LEU A 76 -20.20 -14.10 -12.79
N SER A 77 -20.59 -12.83 -12.63
CA SER A 77 -21.85 -12.30 -13.18
C SER A 77 -21.83 -12.30 -14.71
N LEU A 78 -20.72 -11.88 -15.34
CA LEU A 78 -20.56 -11.94 -16.80
C LEU A 78 -20.67 -13.37 -17.32
N ILE A 79 -20.04 -14.33 -16.65
CA ILE A 79 -20.14 -15.75 -17.01
C ILE A 79 -21.59 -16.24 -16.88
N GLY A 80 -22.28 -15.87 -15.79
CA GLY A 80 -23.68 -16.24 -15.59
C GLY A 80 -24.62 -15.69 -16.66
N VAL A 81 -24.46 -14.40 -17.01
CA VAL A 81 -25.25 -13.76 -18.08
C VAL A 81 -24.98 -14.40 -19.44
N PHE A 82 -23.71 -14.70 -19.76
CA PHE A 82 -23.35 -15.39 -20.98
C PHE A 82 -24.02 -16.77 -21.08
N ILE A 83 -23.93 -17.58 -20.02
CA ILE A 83 -24.56 -18.92 -19.97
C ILE A 83 -26.07 -18.81 -20.13
N TYR A 84 -26.71 -17.84 -19.45
CA TYR A 84 -28.14 -17.59 -19.60
C TYR A 84 -28.50 -17.22 -21.06
N GLY A 85 -27.74 -16.33 -21.70
CA GLY A 85 -27.96 -15.96 -23.10
C GLY A 85 -27.77 -17.14 -24.07
N VAL A 86 -26.86 -18.07 -23.76
CA VAL A 86 -26.72 -19.33 -24.52
C VAL A 86 -27.96 -20.22 -24.36
N PHE A 87 -28.54 -20.34 -23.16
CA PHE A 87 -29.78 -21.09 -22.96
C PHE A 87 -30.99 -20.49 -23.67
N ASP A 88 -31.01 -19.17 -23.83
CA ASP A 88 -32.06 -18.44 -24.57
C ASP A 88 -31.83 -18.43 -26.10
N ASN A 89 -30.92 -19.27 -26.62
CA ASN A 89 -30.53 -19.34 -28.03
C ASN A 89 -30.02 -18.01 -28.63
N GLN A 90 -29.55 -17.06 -27.81
CA GLN A 90 -28.95 -15.81 -28.27
C GLN A 90 -27.47 -15.97 -28.63
N LEU A 91 -27.05 -17.17 -29.05
CA LEU A 91 -25.67 -17.43 -29.42
C LEU A 91 -25.40 -16.81 -30.80
N GLY A 92 -24.43 -15.90 -30.88
CA GLY A 92 -24.15 -15.13 -32.11
C GLY A 92 -24.83 -13.76 -32.15
N ASP A 93 -25.72 -13.45 -31.20
CA ASP A 93 -26.21 -12.08 -31.03
C ASP A 93 -25.05 -11.15 -30.62
N PRO A 94 -24.96 -9.91 -31.13
CA PRO A 94 -23.89 -8.98 -30.78
C PRO A 94 -23.73 -8.76 -29.27
N PHE A 95 -24.84 -8.72 -28.53
CA PHE A 95 -24.81 -8.50 -27.08
C PHE A 95 -24.24 -9.70 -26.35
N ASN A 96 -24.76 -10.91 -26.60
CA ASN A 96 -24.28 -12.11 -25.94
C ASN A 96 -22.81 -12.43 -26.33
N THR A 97 -22.44 -12.18 -27.59
CA THR A 97 -21.07 -12.36 -28.09
C THR A 97 -20.10 -11.39 -27.41
N TYR A 98 -20.50 -10.11 -27.27
CA TYR A 98 -19.74 -9.11 -26.52
C TYR A 98 -19.56 -9.50 -25.05
N ILE A 99 -20.61 -9.97 -24.38
CA ILE A 99 -20.55 -10.45 -23.00
C ILE A 99 -19.62 -11.68 -22.89
N GLY A 100 -19.66 -12.60 -23.84
CA GLY A 100 -18.77 -13.78 -23.87
C GLY A 100 -17.29 -13.41 -23.97
N PHE A 101 -16.92 -12.56 -24.94
CA PHE A 101 -15.55 -12.06 -25.04
C PHE A 101 -15.15 -11.21 -23.83
N GLY A 102 -16.07 -10.40 -23.31
CA GLY A 102 -15.88 -9.63 -22.08
C GLY A 102 -15.61 -10.52 -20.87
N ALA A 103 -16.35 -11.63 -20.73
CA ALA A 103 -16.15 -12.62 -19.68
C ALA A 103 -14.76 -13.27 -19.79
N LEU A 104 -14.35 -13.67 -20.99
CA LEU A 104 -13.02 -14.25 -21.24
C LEU A 104 -11.91 -13.26 -20.86
N LEU A 105 -12.01 -12.01 -21.32
CA LEU A 105 -11.04 -10.97 -21.00
C LEU A 105 -11.02 -10.67 -19.50
N SER A 106 -12.18 -10.69 -18.84
CA SER A 106 -12.31 -10.49 -17.39
C SER A 106 -11.65 -11.61 -16.59
N VAL A 107 -11.83 -12.88 -16.99
CA VAL A 107 -11.15 -14.03 -16.37
C VAL A 107 -9.63 -13.89 -16.50
N PHE A 108 -9.15 -13.53 -17.68
CA PHE A 108 -7.73 -13.26 -17.89
C PHE A 108 -7.23 -12.14 -16.96
N PHE A 109 -7.95 -11.01 -16.91
CA PHE A 109 -7.62 -9.88 -16.05
C PHE A 109 -7.56 -10.25 -14.56
N VAL A 110 -8.59 -10.92 -14.04
CA VAL A 110 -8.65 -11.36 -12.63
C VAL A 110 -7.51 -12.33 -12.31
N SER A 111 -7.14 -13.21 -13.25
CA SER A 111 -6.03 -14.15 -13.05
C SER A 111 -4.69 -13.44 -12.83
N PHE A 112 -4.41 -12.36 -13.58
CA PHE A 112 -3.21 -11.54 -13.34
C PHE A 112 -3.33 -10.70 -12.08
N GLU A 113 -4.52 -10.16 -11.78
CA GLU A 113 -4.76 -9.42 -10.54
C GLU A 113 -4.46 -10.27 -9.30
N ILE A 114 -4.88 -11.54 -9.30
CA ILE A 114 -4.57 -12.51 -8.24
C ILE A 114 -3.05 -12.68 -8.10
N LYS A 115 -2.33 -12.89 -9.21
CA LYS A 115 -0.87 -13.09 -9.17
C LYS A 115 -0.14 -11.90 -8.55
N ILE A 116 -0.51 -10.67 -8.94
CA ILE A 116 0.12 -9.45 -8.42
C ILE A 116 -0.21 -9.25 -6.93
N ARG A 117 -1.48 -9.40 -6.56
CA ARG A 117 -1.96 -9.08 -5.20
C ARG A 117 -1.64 -10.17 -4.18
N ALA A 118 -1.69 -11.45 -4.55
CA ALA A 118 -1.37 -12.56 -3.63
C ALA A 118 0.09 -12.52 -3.17
N ALA A 119 1.04 -12.21 -4.08
CA ALA A 119 2.44 -12.04 -3.71
C ALA A 119 2.64 -10.89 -2.71
N THR A 120 1.92 -9.79 -2.93
CA THR A 120 1.98 -8.59 -2.09
C THR A 120 1.37 -8.82 -0.70
N TRP A 121 0.18 -9.43 -0.64
CA TRP A 121 -0.52 -9.64 0.63
C TRP A 121 0.15 -10.69 1.51
N ARG A 122 0.89 -11.63 0.94
CA ARG A 122 1.71 -12.59 1.72
C ARG A 122 2.90 -11.93 2.41
N GLN A 123 3.42 -10.83 1.85
CA GLN A 123 4.59 -10.12 2.37
C GLN A 123 4.22 -9.02 3.37
N LEU A 124 2.95 -8.61 3.44
CA LEU A 124 2.49 -7.58 4.37
C LEU A 124 2.39 -8.14 5.80
N CYS A 125 3.27 -7.69 6.69
CA CYS A 125 3.21 -7.97 8.13
C CYS A 125 2.78 -6.72 8.90
N ASP A 126 1.94 -6.83 9.93
CA ASP A 126 1.49 -5.66 10.72
C ASP A 126 2.54 -5.17 11.75
N SER A 127 3.81 -5.55 11.62
CA SER A 127 4.88 -5.13 12.54
C SER A 127 5.33 -3.68 12.29
N PRO A 128 5.44 -2.85 13.34
CA PRO A 128 5.84 -1.44 13.21
C PRO A 128 7.23 -1.28 12.60
N ASP A 129 8.17 -2.19 12.91
CA ASP A 129 9.55 -2.17 12.40
C ASP A 129 9.63 -2.37 10.88
N LYS A 130 8.59 -2.92 10.25
CA LYS A 130 8.49 -3.13 8.80
C LYS A 130 7.52 -2.18 8.12
N ALA A 131 6.99 -1.17 8.81
CA ALA A 131 5.95 -0.31 8.29
C ALA A 131 6.34 0.39 6.97
N ILE A 132 7.59 0.86 6.87
CA ILE A 132 8.12 1.53 5.67
C ILE A 132 8.30 0.52 4.54
N GLU A 133 8.90 -0.64 4.81
CA GLU A 133 9.08 -1.72 3.83
C GLU A 133 7.73 -2.20 3.26
N ASN A 134 6.75 -2.45 4.13
CA ASN A 134 5.39 -2.80 3.73
C ASN A 134 4.74 -1.71 2.87
N ALA A 135 4.94 -0.44 3.19
CA ALA A 135 4.44 0.68 2.40
C ALA A 135 5.10 0.74 1.01
N VAL A 136 6.41 0.45 0.91
CA VAL A 136 7.15 0.35 -0.35
C VAL A 136 6.61 -0.79 -1.22
N ILE A 137 6.48 -2.00 -0.63
CA ILE A 137 5.93 -3.17 -1.33
C ILE A 137 4.50 -2.89 -1.82
N ALA A 138 3.64 -2.31 -0.97
CA ALA A 138 2.29 -1.92 -1.34
C ALA A 138 2.25 -0.88 -2.47
N CYS A 139 3.18 0.08 -2.47
CA CYS A 139 3.29 1.09 -3.52
C CYS A 139 3.75 0.48 -4.85
N LYS A 140 4.76 -0.40 -4.82
CA LYS A 140 5.24 -1.14 -6.01
C LYS A 140 4.13 -2.00 -6.62
N SER A 141 3.41 -2.73 -5.78
CA SER A 141 2.25 -3.53 -6.19
C SER A 141 1.16 -2.68 -6.85
N SER A 142 0.81 -1.54 -6.23
CA SER A 142 -0.16 -0.59 -6.79
C SER A 142 0.28 -0.04 -8.14
N MET A 143 1.57 0.24 -8.34
CA MET A 143 2.09 0.72 -9.62
C MET A 143 2.02 -0.35 -10.71
N ASN A 144 2.41 -1.59 -10.38
CA ASN A 144 2.30 -2.71 -11.31
C ASN A 144 0.84 -2.97 -11.69
N TYR A 145 -0.08 -2.90 -10.73
CA TYR A 145 -1.51 -3.01 -11.00
C TYR A 145 -2.00 -1.89 -11.93
N MET A 146 -1.67 -0.62 -11.66
CA MET A 146 -2.06 0.50 -12.54
C MET A 146 -1.51 0.33 -13.96
N ARG A 147 -0.26 -0.13 -14.11
CA ARG A 147 0.34 -0.40 -15.42
C ARG A 147 -0.42 -1.51 -16.15
N MET A 148 -0.74 -2.60 -15.45
CA MET A 148 -1.53 -3.69 -16.01
C MET A 148 -2.90 -3.17 -16.48
N THR A 149 -3.63 -2.45 -15.61
CA THR A 149 -4.93 -1.87 -15.95
C THR A 149 -4.83 -1.00 -17.19
N LYS A 150 -3.81 -0.13 -17.30
CA LYS A 150 -3.55 0.69 -18.50
C LYS A 150 -3.41 -0.13 -19.78
N TYR A 151 -2.68 -1.24 -19.75
CA TYR A 151 -2.55 -2.11 -20.93
C TYR A 151 -3.84 -2.87 -21.25
N SER A 152 -4.63 -3.21 -20.23
CA SER A 152 -5.95 -3.83 -20.42
C SER A 152 -6.96 -2.91 -21.14
N PHE A 153 -6.76 -1.59 -21.14
CA PHE A 153 -7.60 -0.66 -21.92
C PHE A 153 -7.50 -0.92 -23.44
N ILE A 154 -6.39 -1.44 -23.95
CA ILE A 154 -6.18 -1.63 -25.40
C ILE A 154 -7.15 -2.68 -25.96
N PRO A 155 -7.16 -3.95 -25.49
CA PRO A 155 -8.10 -4.94 -25.99
C PRO A 155 -9.55 -4.56 -25.68
N PHE A 156 -9.81 -3.88 -24.55
CA PHE A 156 -11.15 -3.41 -24.22
C PHE A 156 -11.64 -2.34 -25.20
N LEU A 157 -10.76 -1.41 -25.64
CA LEU A 157 -11.12 -0.39 -26.62
C LEU A 157 -11.47 -1.01 -27.97
N ILE A 158 -10.71 -2.02 -28.42
CA ILE A 158 -11.01 -2.76 -29.66
C ILE A 158 -12.38 -3.45 -29.53
N LEU A 159 -12.62 -4.14 -28.41
CA LEU A 159 -13.86 -4.86 -28.15
C LEU A 159 -15.09 -3.94 -28.15
N VAL A 160 -15.03 -2.81 -27.43
CA VAL A 160 -16.17 -1.89 -27.33
C VAL A 160 -16.44 -1.20 -28.66
N ASN A 161 -15.40 -0.78 -29.40
CA ASN A 161 -15.60 -0.18 -30.71
C ASN A 161 -16.22 -1.21 -31.68
N TRP A 162 -15.73 -2.45 -31.70
CA TRP A 162 -16.35 -3.53 -32.48
C TRP A 162 -17.83 -3.73 -32.12
N PHE A 163 -18.17 -3.75 -30.83
CA PHE A 163 -19.55 -3.89 -30.37
C PHE A 163 -20.47 -2.77 -30.84
N ILE A 164 -19.99 -1.51 -30.86
CA ILE A 164 -20.77 -0.38 -31.37
C ILE A 164 -21.10 -0.58 -32.87
N PHE A 165 -20.16 -1.05 -33.67
CA PHE A 165 -20.40 -1.35 -35.08
C PHE A 165 -21.34 -2.55 -35.26
N ALA A 166 -21.19 -3.61 -34.45
CA ALA A 166 -22.09 -4.76 -34.50
C ALA A 166 -23.54 -4.40 -34.08
N LEU A 167 -23.70 -3.41 -33.21
CA LEU A 167 -25.03 -2.87 -32.87
C LEU A 167 -25.65 -2.03 -33.99
N GLU A 168 -24.85 -1.43 -34.87
CA GLU A 168 -25.35 -0.70 -36.04
C GLU A 168 -26.12 -1.61 -36.99
N GLU A 169 -25.58 -2.81 -37.24
CA GLU A 169 -26.21 -3.80 -38.12
C GLU A 169 -27.56 -4.28 -37.60
N THR A 170 -27.77 -4.21 -36.29
CA THR A 170 -29.00 -4.67 -35.61
C THR A 170 -29.93 -3.53 -35.21
N THR A 171 -29.47 -2.28 -35.25
CA THR A 171 -30.22 -1.11 -34.78
C THR A 171 -30.12 0.06 -35.76
N GLU A 172 -31.24 0.59 -36.25
CA GLU A 172 -31.25 1.76 -37.17
C GLU A 172 -30.87 3.11 -36.51
N LYS A 173 -30.21 3.08 -35.34
CA LYS A 173 -29.84 4.29 -34.59
C LYS A 173 -28.45 4.78 -35.02
N SER A 174 -28.26 6.10 -34.98
CA SER A 174 -26.94 6.69 -35.27
C SER A 174 -25.86 6.18 -34.29
N ILE A 175 -24.75 5.69 -34.85
CA ILE A 175 -23.57 5.19 -34.12
C ILE A 175 -22.64 6.29 -33.60
N ILE A 176 -22.74 7.50 -34.14
CA ILE A 176 -21.79 8.59 -33.86
C ILE A 176 -21.82 9.00 -32.38
N PRO A 177 -22.98 9.20 -31.73
CA PRO A 177 -23.02 9.59 -30.32
C PRO A 177 -22.41 8.52 -29.39
N PRO A 178 -22.76 7.22 -29.48
CA PRO A 178 -22.11 6.17 -28.69
C PRO A 178 -20.58 6.10 -28.88
N LEU A 179 -20.11 6.24 -30.12
CA LEU A 179 -18.69 6.14 -30.46
C LEU A 179 -17.88 7.29 -29.86
N ILE A 180 -18.37 8.53 -29.99
CA ILE A 180 -17.72 9.70 -29.38
C ILE A 180 -17.73 9.56 -27.85
N PHE A 181 -18.85 9.15 -27.26
CA PHE A 181 -18.98 9.03 -25.81
C PHE A 181 -18.00 8.00 -25.23
N VAL A 182 -17.99 6.77 -25.77
CA VAL A 182 -17.12 5.70 -25.29
C VAL A 182 -15.65 6.07 -25.44
N ASN A 183 -15.23 6.54 -26.60
CA ASN A 183 -13.82 6.87 -26.83
C ASN A 183 -13.36 8.06 -25.97
N SER A 184 -14.21 9.07 -25.77
CA SER A 184 -13.92 10.19 -24.87
C SER A 184 -13.81 9.73 -23.41
N PHE A 185 -14.72 8.86 -22.96
CA PHE A 185 -14.70 8.28 -21.62
C PHE A 185 -13.43 7.44 -21.39
N MET A 186 -13.06 6.61 -22.36
CA MET A 186 -11.85 5.79 -22.32
C MET A 186 -10.59 6.66 -22.25
N LEU A 187 -10.52 7.74 -23.03
CA LEU A 187 -9.42 8.70 -22.98
C LEU A 187 -9.33 9.38 -21.61
N ALA A 188 -10.45 9.84 -21.06
CA ALA A 188 -10.49 10.46 -19.74
C ALA A 188 -10.00 9.49 -18.64
N MET A 189 -10.44 8.22 -18.69
CA MET A 189 -9.97 7.18 -17.77
C MET A 189 -8.47 6.93 -17.93
N PHE A 190 -7.96 6.84 -19.16
CA PHE A 190 -6.53 6.65 -19.41
C PHE A 190 -5.68 7.78 -18.80
N VAL A 191 -6.11 9.04 -18.98
CA VAL A 191 -5.44 10.22 -18.39
C VAL A 191 -5.49 10.17 -16.85
N LEU A 192 -6.63 9.80 -16.26
CA LEU A 192 -6.77 9.63 -14.82
C LEU A 192 -5.81 8.57 -14.28
N PHE A 193 -5.72 7.40 -14.92
CA PHE A 193 -4.81 6.33 -14.52
C PHE A 193 -3.34 6.75 -14.63
N GLU A 194 -2.98 7.49 -15.68
CA GLU A 194 -1.63 8.04 -15.83
C GLU A 194 -1.30 9.05 -14.72
N TYR A 195 -2.24 9.93 -14.38
CA TYR A 195 -2.08 10.87 -13.27
C TYR A 195 -1.87 10.13 -11.94
N LEU A 196 -2.69 9.12 -11.65
CA LEU A 196 -2.57 8.32 -10.43
C LEU A 196 -1.25 7.54 -10.38
N HIS A 197 -0.81 6.97 -11.50
CA HIS A 197 0.47 6.27 -11.61
C HIS A 197 1.66 7.22 -11.31
N ARG A 198 1.65 8.45 -11.84
CA ARG A 198 2.67 9.47 -11.54
C ARG A 198 2.68 9.84 -10.06
N LYS A 199 1.50 10.04 -9.45
CA LYS A 199 1.37 10.32 -8.02
C LYS A 199 1.97 9.19 -7.17
N ARG A 200 1.72 7.93 -7.54
CA ARG A 200 2.30 6.76 -6.86
C ARG A 200 3.81 6.67 -7.02
N LYS A 201 4.34 6.94 -8.21
CA LYS A 201 5.79 6.93 -8.46
C LYS A 201 6.53 7.93 -7.55
N LYS A 202 5.97 9.13 -7.34
CA LYS A 202 6.52 10.12 -6.40
C LYS A 202 6.53 9.62 -4.95
N GLN A 203 5.44 9.01 -4.49
CA GLN A 203 5.36 8.42 -3.14
C GLN A 203 6.37 7.28 -2.96
N TYR A 204 6.53 6.43 -3.99
CA TYR A 204 7.51 5.36 -3.97
C TYR A 204 8.94 5.89 -3.79
N GLN A 205 9.30 6.95 -4.50
CA GLN A 205 10.63 7.58 -4.37
C GLN A 205 10.85 8.17 -2.98
N GLN A 206 9.84 8.81 -2.39
CA GLN A 206 9.92 9.35 -1.03
C GLN A 206 10.12 8.25 0.02
N LEU A 207 9.37 7.15 -0.10
CA LEU A 207 9.50 6.01 0.82
C LEU A 207 10.85 5.29 0.67
N LEU A 208 11.45 5.27 -0.52
CA LEU A 208 12.79 4.74 -0.71
C LEU A 208 13.87 5.59 -0.04
N LEU A 209 13.75 6.92 -0.09
CA LEU A 209 14.66 7.82 0.61
C LEU A 209 14.60 7.60 2.12
N LEU A 210 13.39 7.48 2.68
CA LEU A 210 13.17 7.19 4.11
C LEU A 210 13.64 5.80 4.54
N LEU A 211 13.80 4.86 3.61
CA LEU A 211 14.31 3.51 3.88
C LEU A 211 15.85 3.45 3.81
N SER A 212 16.47 4.38 3.08
CA SER A 212 17.93 4.47 2.96
C SER A 212 18.60 5.32 4.04
N GLU A 213 17.80 6.07 4.81
CA GLU A 213 18.22 6.77 6.04
C GLU A 213 18.17 5.83 7.24
#